data_AF-A6HQK5-F1
#
_entry.id   AF-A6HQK5-F1
#
_cell.length_a   1.000
_cell.length_b   1.000
_cell.length_c   1.000
_cell.angle_alpha   90.00
_cell.angle_beta   90.00
_cell.angle_gamma   90.00
#
_symmetry.space_group_name_H-M   'P 1'
#
loop_
_entity.id
_entity.type
_entity.pdbx_description
1 polymer ?
#
loop_
_entity_poly.entity_id
_entity_poly.type
_entity_poly.pdbx_seq_one_letter_code
_entity_poly.pdbx_strand_id
1 'polypeptide(L)'
;MEPLSKVTGATPIGSLYPIVSTTYGSVKDVRSARFGSKYFFHLLPNEATICSLLLCSRNDTAWEELKLTCQTAMHVLQLTIKEPWVLLGGGCVETHLAAYIRHKVHNEAEAIVRDDGCSQAELHIATEAFCSALESAAVSLEHDGGEILIDMKYGHFWSCPADSASVGNWPDTLSRCGCGLYNSQEELSWSVLRSTYHPFAPQTCLPQAASGSVSNLTVDSFTAKLSGLQVAVETANLILDLSYVIEDKN
;
A
#
# COMPACT_ATOMS: atom_id res chain seq x y z
N MET A 1 25.80 -15.08 12.37
CA MET A 1 26.20 -14.93 13.80
C MET A 1 25.74 -13.62 14.42
N GLU A 2 25.59 -12.54 13.65
CA GLU A 2 25.17 -11.23 14.15
C GLU A 2 23.87 -11.23 14.99
N PRO A 3 22.79 -11.96 14.63
CA PRO A 3 21.58 -12.01 15.47
C PRO A 3 21.84 -12.65 16.84
N LEU A 4 22.66 -13.71 16.89
CA LEU A 4 23.05 -14.33 18.16
C LEU A 4 23.89 -13.37 19.01
N SER A 5 24.83 -12.64 18.40
CA SER A 5 25.61 -11.62 19.10
C SER A 5 24.72 -10.52 19.66
N LYS A 6 23.69 -10.08 18.94
CA LYS A 6 22.73 -9.07 19.42
C LYS A 6 21.78 -9.62 20.52
N VAL A 7 21.36 -10.88 20.43
CA VAL A 7 20.51 -11.56 21.44
C VAL A 7 21.27 -11.77 22.75
N THR A 8 22.53 -12.18 22.65
CA THR A 8 23.33 -12.63 23.80
C THR A 8 24.31 -11.59 24.32
N GLY A 9 24.66 -10.57 23.52
CA GLY A 9 25.78 -9.67 23.77
C GLY A 9 27.16 -10.29 23.53
N ALA A 10 27.24 -11.55 23.05
CA ALA A 10 28.51 -12.23 22.82
C ALA A 10 29.26 -11.67 21.62
N THR A 11 30.58 -11.57 21.73
CA THR A 11 31.45 -11.17 20.61
C THR A 11 31.97 -12.41 19.89
N PRO A 12 31.84 -12.51 18.54
CA PRO A 12 32.39 -13.63 17.79
C PRO A 12 33.92 -13.72 17.92
N ILE A 13 34.45 -14.90 18.19
CA ILE A 13 35.89 -15.16 18.25
C ILE A 13 36.35 -15.99 17.04
N GLY A 14 37.49 -15.61 16.45
CA GLY A 14 38.08 -16.30 15.31
C GLY A 14 39.16 -17.31 15.68
N SER A 15 39.48 -17.47 16.96
CA SER A 15 40.54 -18.37 17.45
C SER A 15 40.21 -18.93 18.83
N LEU A 16 40.81 -20.08 19.17
CA LEU A 16 40.58 -20.80 20.44
C LEU A 16 41.58 -20.43 21.54
N TYR A 17 42.24 -19.27 21.42
CA TYR A 17 43.11 -18.75 22.48
C TYR A 17 42.30 -18.40 23.74
N PRO A 18 42.94 -18.29 24.92
CA PRO A 18 42.26 -17.93 26.16
C PRO A 18 41.40 -16.68 25.98
N ILE A 19 40.10 -16.85 26.20
CA ILE A 19 39.06 -15.88 25.91
C ILE A 19 38.92 -14.95 27.13
N VAL A 20 38.88 -13.64 26.89
CA VAL A 20 38.61 -12.65 27.96
C VAL A 20 37.16 -12.74 28.43
N SER A 21 36.90 -12.58 29.73
CA SER A 21 35.55 -12.72 30.31
C SER A 21 34.50 -11.82 29.67
N THR A 22 34.92 -10.68 29.10
CA THR A 22 34.07 -9.69 28.45
C THR A 22 33.51 -10.12 27.10
N THR A 23 34.04 -11.17 26.47
CA THR A 23 33.54 -11.66 25.17
C THR A 23 32.36 -12.64 25.28
N TYR A 24 32.08 -13.16 26.49
CA TYR A 24 30.92 -14.02 26.72
C TYR A 24 29.64 -13.20 26.75
N GLY A 25 28.60 -13.71 26.08
CA GLY A 25 27.24 -13.20 26.20
C GLY A 25 26.47 -13.90 27.31
N SER A 26 25.29 -13.37 27.63
CA SER A 26 24.34 -13.97 28.55
C SER A 26 22.93 -13.99 27.94
N VAL A 27 22.16 -14.99 28.31
CA VAL A 27 20.74 -15.11 27.99
C VAL A 27 19.98 -15.36 29.27
N LYS A 28 18.73 -14.94 29.30
CA LYS A 28 17.86 -15.13 30.46
C LYS A 28 17.57 -16.61 30.68
N ASP A 29 17.31 -17.31 29.57
CA ASP A 29 16.89 -18.71 29.59
C ASP A 29 17.12 -19.34 28.21
N VAL A 30 17.27 -20.66 28.18
CA VAL A 30 17.40 -21.47 26.96
C VAL A 30 16.41 -22.62 27.05
N ARG A 31 15.42 -22.61 26.16
CA ARG A 31 14.36 -23.63 26.15
C ARG A 31 14.47 -24.51 24.92
N SER A 32 14.30 -25.81 25.09
CA SER A 32 14.03 -26.70 23.97
C SER A 32 12.58 -26.54 23.53
N ALA A 33 12.35 -26.36 22.23
CA ALA A 33 11.03 -26.32 21.63
C ALA A 33 10.97 -27.28 20.44
N ARG A 34 9.84 -27.95 20.27
CA ARG A 34 9.60 -28.84 19.12
C ARG A 34 8.41 -28.32 18.33
N PHE A 35 8.61 -28.11 17.04
CA PHE A 35 7.57 -27.71 16.10
C PHE A 35 7.52 -28.73 14.97
N GLY A 36 6.41 -29.50 14.92
CA GLY A 36 6.30 -30.64 14.01
C GLY A 36 7.37 -31.71 14.28
N SER A 37 8.17 -32.01 13.26
CA SER A 37 9.29 -32.95 13.33
C SER A 37 10.64 -32.30 13.69
N LYS A 38 10.69 -30.97 13.84
CA LYS A 38 11.94 -30.23 14.07
C LYS A 38 12.10 -29.83 15.54
N TYR A 39 13.34 -29.90 16.02
CA TYR A 39 13.74 -29.47 17.36
C TYR A 39 14.56 -28.19 17.28
N PHE A 40 14.26 -27.24 18.15
CA PHE A 40 14.86 -25.91 18.20
C PHE A 40 15.28 -25.56 19.63
N PHE A 41 16.30 -24.71 19.74
CA PHE A 41 16.62 -24.01 20.98
C PHE A 41 16.12 -22.57 20.89
N HIS A 42 15.21 -22.21 21.78
CA HIS A 42 14.71 -20.86 21.93
C HIS A 42 15.57 -20.14 22.98
N LEU A 43 16.37 -19.19 22.49
CA LEU A 43 17.18 -18.30 23.33
C LEU A 43 16.30 -17.12 23.77
N LEU A 44 16.05 -17.01 25.07
CA LEU A 44 15.30 -15.89 25.65
C LEU A 44 16.30 -14.79 26.06
N PRO A 45 16.29 -13.62 25.41
CA PRO A 45 17.24 -12.56 25.72
C PRO A 45 16.94 -11.94 27.10
N ASN A 46 17.94 -11.31 27.69
CA ASN A 46 17.77 -10.52 28.93
C ASN A 46 16.95 -9.25 28.70
N GLU A 47 17.10 -8.64 27.52
CA GLU A 47 16.35 -7.47 27.06
C GLU A 47 15.67 -7.78 25.72
N ALA A 48 14.48 -7.22 25.48
CA ALA A 48 13.71 -7.48 24.26
C ALA A 48 14.26 -6.71 23.04
N THR A 49 15.49 -6.99 22.64
CA THR A 49 16.17 -6.32 21.52
C THR A 49 15.93 -7.01 20.18
N ILE A 50 15.59 -8.31 20.19
CA ILE A 50 15.33 -9.12 19.01
C ILE A 50 14.09 -9.98 19.23
N CYS A 51 13.22 -9.99 18.22
CA CYS A 51 12.07 -10.88 18.14
C CYS A 51 12.26 -11.87 16.98
N SER A 52 11.81 -13.11 17.16
CA SER A 52 11.79 -14.13 16.12
C SER A 52 10.36 -14.57 15.87
N LEU A 53 9.94 -14.59 14.60
CA LEU A 53 8.66 -15.12 14.17
C LEU A 53 8.87 -16.46 13.47
N LEU A 54 8.29 -17.53 14.01
CA LEU A 54 8.33 -18.85 13.39
C LEU A 54 7.11 -19.06 12.50
N LEU A 55 7.34 -19.18 11.20
CA LEU A 55 6.29 -19.41 10.20
C LEU A 55 6.20 -20.89 9.86
N CYS A 56 4.98 -21.43 9.94
CA CYS A 56 4.70 -22.85 9.72
C CYS A 56 3.64 -23.02 8.63
N SER A 57 3.94 -23.79 7.60
CA SER A 57 2.98 -24.25 6.59
C SER A 57 3.33 -25.68 6.18
N ARG A 58 2.33 -26.44 5.71
CA ARG A 58 2.52 -27.80 5.18
C ARG A 58 2.91 -27.80 3.70
N ASN A 59 2.71 -26.67 3.02
CA ASN A 59 2.97 -26.50 1.60
C ASN A 59 4.10 -25.47 1.46
N ASP A 60 5.16 -25.84 0.74
CA ASP A 60 6.37 -25.02 0.58
C ASP A 60 6.09 -23.71 -0.18
N THR A 61 5.23 -23.75 -1.20
CA THR A 61 4.79 -22.53 -1.91
C THR A 61 4.03 -21.60 -0.97
N ALA A 62 3.05 -22.11 -0.21
CA ALA A 62 2.32 -21.31 0.76
C ALA A 62 3.22 -20.81 1.90
N TRP A 63 4.28 -21.55 2.23
CA TRP A 63 5.28 -21.13 3.21
C TRP A 63 6.12 -19.94 2.71
N GLU A 64 6.58 -19.97 1.46
CA GLU A 64 7.33 -18.84 0.87
C GLU A 64 6.45 -17.60 0.72
N GLU A 65 5.19 -17.74 0.30
CA GLU A 65 4.24 -16.61 0.24
C GLU A 65 3.96 -16.00 1.61
N LEU A 66 3.77 -16.83 2.65
CA LEU A 66 3.59 -16.36 4.01
C LEU A 66 4.83 -15.62 4.52
N LYS A 67 6.02 -16.14 4.21
CA LYS A 67 7.29 -15.51 4.56
C LYS A 67 7.47 -14.16 3.87
N LEU A 68 7.20 -14.08 2.57
CA LEU A 68 7.23 -12.83 1.82
C LEU A 68 6.25 -11.81 2.41
N THR A 69 5.01 -12.24 2.69
CA THR A 69 3.96 -11.39 3.29
C THR A 69 4.41 -10.81 4.63
N CYS A 70 4.96 -11.63 5.52
CA CYS A 70 5.47 -11.17 6.81
C CYS A 70 6.67 -10.23 6.68
N GLN A 71 7.57 -10.48 5.72
CA GLN A 71 8.69 -9.59 5.43
C GLN A 71 8.22 -8.23 4.92
N THR A 72 7.24 -8.21 4.01
CA THR A 72 6.61 -6.99 3.50
C THR A 72 5.92 -6.22 4.62
N ALA A 73 5.13 -6.89 5.46
CA ALA A 73 4.47 -6.24 6.60
C ALA A 73 5.48 -5.63 7.58
N MET A 74 6.57 -6.34 7.90
CA MET A 74 7.64 -5.82 8.73
C MET A 74 8.35 -4.63 8.08
N HIS A 75 8.59 -4.68 6.77
CA HIS A 75 9.24 -3.58 6.06
C HIS A 75 8.36 -2.32 6.05
N VAL A 76 7.07 -2.46 5.74
CA VAL A 76 6.11 -1.34 5.80
C VAL A 76 6.04 -0.76 7.21
N LEU A 77 6.01 -1.60 8.26
CA LEU A 77 6.06 -1.12 9.64
C LEU A 77 7.34 -0.32 9.92
N GLN A 78 8.50 -0.77 9.44
CA GLN A 78 9.75 -0.03 9.59
C GLN A 78 9.72 1.32 8.88
N LEU A 79 9.12 1.41 7.69
CA LEU A 79 8.91 2.67 6.98
C LEU A 79 8.01 3.60 7.80
N THR A 80 6.86 3.10 8.27
CA THR A 80 5.91 3.88 9.08
C THR A 80 6.50 4.35 10.41
N ILE A 81 7.38 3.58 11.04
CA ILE A 81 8.09 4.04 12.26
C ILE A 81 9.03 5.20 11.96
N LYS A 82 9.69 5.21 10.79
CA LYS A 82 10.59 6.30 10.38
C LYS A 82 9.80 7.53 9.93
N GLU A 83 8.72 7.31 9.19
CA GLU A 83 7.87 8.34 8.62
C GLU A 83 6.40 7.99 8.93
N PRO A 84 5.82 8.55 10.01
CA PRO A 84 4.51 8.15 10.54
C PRO A 84 3.34 8.78 9.77
N TRP A 85 3.51 8.95 8.47
CA TRP A 85 2.46 9.41 7.57
C TRP A 85 1.82 8.22 6.87
N VAL A 86 0.49 8.22 6.86
CA VAL A 86 -0.32 7.19 6.20
C VAL A 86 -1.33 7.84 5.28
N LEU A 87 -1.74 7.09 4.26
CA LEU A 87 -2.75 7.49 3.31
C LEU A 87 -3.95 6.53 3.41
N LEU A 88 -5.12 6.95 2.94
CA LEU A 88 -6.33 6.12 2.94
C LEU A 88 -6.20 5.01 1.88
N GLY A 89 -6.16 3.75 2.29
CA GLY A 89 -5.91 2.64 1.38
C GLY A 89 -7.16 2.17 0.62
N GLY A 90 -7.13 0.96 0.08
CA GLY A 90 -8.29 0.35 -0.57
C GLY A 90 -8.75 1.08 -1.84
N GLY A 91 -7.82 1.68 -2.59
CA GLY A 91 -8.11 2.38 -3.85
C GLY A 91 -8.58 3.83 -3.68
N CYS A 92 -8.86 4.28 -2.45
CA CYS A 92 -9.38 5.62 -2.19
C CYS A 92 -8.39 6.74 -2.54
N VAL A 93 -7.09 6.54 -2.31
CA VAL A 93 -6.07 7.52 -2.67
C VAL A 93 -5.96 7.68 -4.17
N GLU A 94 -5.98 6.58 -4.90
CA GLU A 94 -5.89 6.58 -6.36
C GLU A 94 -7.09 7.32 -6.98
N THR A 95 -8.31 7.03 -6.56
CA THR A 95 -9.52 7.70 -7.06
C THR A 95 -9.60 9.16 -6.63
N HIS A 96 -9.21 9.48 -5.38
CA HIS A 96 -9.18 10.84 -4.89
C HIS A 96 -8.16 11.69 -5.67
N LEU A 97 -6.96 11.14 -5.89
CA LEU A 97 -5.90 11.82 -6.63
C LEU A 97 -6.31 12.03 -8.10
N ALA A 98 -6.93 11.04 -8.74
CA ALA A 98 -7.46 11.17 -10.09
C ALA A 98 -8.50 12.29 -10.20
N ALA A 99 -9.46 12.35 -9.27
CA ALA A 99 -10.48 13.41 -9.21
C ALA A 99 -9.84 14.79 -8.98
N TYR A 100 -8.90 14.89 -8.03
CA TYR A 100 -8.19 16.11 -7.71
C TYR A 100 -7.41 16.66 -8.92
N ILE A 101 -6.64 15.81 -9.60
CA ILE A 101 -5.84 16.21 -10.77
C ILE A 101 -6.75 16.67 -11.91
N ARG A 102 -7.83 15.93 -12.21
CA ARG A 102 -8.80 16.34 -13.25
C ARG A 102 -9.41 17.70 -12.94
N HIS A 103 -9.78 17.95 -11.69
CA HIS A 103 -10.31 19.25 -11.27
C HIS A 103 -9.27 20.36 -11.38
N LYS A 104 -8.03 20.11 -10.94
CA LYS A 104 -6.95 21.10 -10.99
C LYS A 104 -6.65 21.50 -12.43
N VAL A 105 -6.46 20.52 -13.32
CA VAL A 105 -6.19 20.80 -14.75
C VAL A 105 -7.38 21.48 -15.41
N HIS A 106 -8.62 21.12 -15.07
CA HIS A 106 -9.80 21.79 -15.63
C HIS A 106 -9.87 23.29 -15.28
N ASN A 107 -9.49 23.69 -14.07
CA ASN A 107 -9.60 25.07 -13.60
C ASN A 107 -8.32 25.90 -13.78
N GLU A 108 -7.15 25.26 -13.82
CA GLU A 108 -5.83 25.93 -13.81
C GLU A 108 -4.99 25.64 -15.07
N ALA A 109 -5.56 25.02 -16.12
CA ALA A 109 -4.82 24.64 -17.35
C ALA A 109 -3.99 25.77 -17.95
N GLU A 110 -4.54 26.99 -18.03
CA GLU A 110 -3.83 28.13 -18.60
C GLU A 110 -2.60 28.55 -17.80
N ALA A 111 -2.61 28.37 -16.47
CA ALA A 111 -1.45 28.65 -15.65
C ALA A 111 -0.35 27.60 -15.86
N ILE A 112 -0.72 26.33 -15.99
CA ILE A 112 0.20 25.20 -16.18
C ILE A 112 0.86 25.25 -17.56
N VAL A 113 0.09 25.51 -18.61
CA VAL A 113 0.56 25.54 -20.01
C VAL A 113 1.62 26.61 -20.26
N ARG A 114 1.51 27.77 -19.61
CA ARG A 114 2.46 28.88 -19.81
C ARG A 114 3.88 28.55 -19.37
N ASP A 115 4.05 27.58 -18.48
CA ASP A 115 5.34 27.24 -17.89
C ASP A 115 6.08 26.13 -18.66
N ASP A 116 5.35 25.25 -19.39
CA ASP A 116 5.91 24.01 -19.97
C ASP A 116 5.88 23.91 -21.51
N GLY A 117 5.37 24.93 -22.21
CA GLY A 117 5.38 24.97 -23.69
C GLY A 117 4.50 23.91 -24.37
N CYS A 118 3.67 23.18 -23.62
CA CYS A 118 2.67 22.25 -24.13
C CYS A 118 1.36 22.96 -24.46
N SER A 119 0.59 22.45 -25.42
CA SER A 119 -0.78 22.96 -25.65
C SER A 119 -1.74 22.46 -24.58
N GLN A 120 -2.84 23.18 -24.35
CA GLN A 120 -3.90 22.76 -23.44
C GLN A 120 -4.48 21.38 -23.80
N ALA A 121 -4.59 21.07 -25.09
CA ALA A 121 -5.08 19.78 -25.56
C ALA A 121 -4.12 18.63 -25.17
N GLU A 122 -2.81 18.82 -25.32
CA GLU A 122 -1.79 17.84 -24.92
C GLU A 122 -1.81 17.62 -23.41
N LEU A 123 -1.91 18.69 -22.62
CA LEU A 123 -2.03 18.60 -21.16
C LEU A 123 -3.27 17.79 -20.75
N HIS A 124 -4.42 18.02 -21.38
CA HIS A 124 -5.64 17.26 -21.08
C HIS A 124 -5.51 15.78 -21.44
N ILE A 125 -4.89 15.44 -22.58
CA ILE A 125 -4.68 14.05 -22.99
C ILE A 125 -3.76 13.33 -22.00
N ALA A 126 -2.63 13.94 -21.65
CA ALA A 126 -1.68 13.37 -20.69
C ALA A 126 -2.32 13.20 -19.30
N THR A 127 -3.09 14.20 -18.86
CA THR A 127 -3.83 14.16 -17.60
C THR A 127 -4.82 13.02 -17.56
N GLU A 128 -5.63 12.86 -18.62
CA GLU A 128 -6.64 11.80 -18.66
C GLU A 128 -6.00 10.41 -18.69
N ALA A 129 -4.89 10.24 -19.40
CA ALA A 129 -4.12 8.99 -19.40
C ALA A 129 -3.59 8.67 -18.00
N PHE A 130 -3.02 9.65 -17.29
CA PHE A 130 -2.50 9.47 -15.94
C PHE A 130 -3.61 9.16 -14.92
N CYS A 131 -4.71 9.91 -14.94
CA CYS A 131 -5.84 9.67 -14.06
C CYS A 131 -6.51 8.32 -14.33
N SER A 132 -6.64 7.92 -15.60
CA SER A 132 -7.13 6.59 -15.98
C SER A 132 -6.22 5.48 -15.48
N ALA A 133 -4.90 5.68 -15.45
CA ALA A 133 -3.96 4.71 -14.90
C ALA A 133 -4.11 4.54 -13.38
N LEU A 134 -4.31 5.64 -12.64
CA LEU A 134 -4.63 5.60 -11.21
C LEU A 134 -5.94 4.86 -10.95
N GLU A 135 -7.01 5.20 -11.67
CA GLU A 135 -8.29 4.51 -11.55
C GLU A 135 -8.17 3.02 -11.90
N SER A 136 -7.36 2.67 -12.91
CA SER A 136 -7.09 1.26 -13.26
C SER A 136 -6.40 0.50 -12.12
N ALA A 137 -5.49 1.14 -11.39
CA ALA A 137 -4.86 0.54 -10.21
C ALA A 137 -5.88 0.31 -9.09
N ALA A 138 -6.80 1.25 -8.85
CA ALA A 138 -7.88 1.07 -7.89
C ALA A 138 -8.85 -0.06 -8.31
N VAL A 139 -9.22 -0.11 -9.60
CA VAL A 139 -10.09 -1.13 -10.17
C VAL A 139 -9.53 -2.54 -10.01
N SER A 140 -8.21 -2.69 -10.01
CA SER A 140 -7.55 -4.00 -9.87
C SER A 140 -7.77 -4.65 -8.49
N LEU A 141 -8.39 -3.94 -7.54
CA LEU A 141 -8.81 -4.50 -6.25
C LEU A 141 -10.12 -5.31 -6.35
N GLU A 142 -10.90 -5.08 -7.41
CA GLU A 142 -12.15 -5.80 -7.69
C GLU A 142 -11.84 -7.21 -8.21
N HIS A 143 -12.56 -8.21 -7.71
CA HIS A 143 -12.32 -9.63 -8.01
C HIS A 143 -13.58 -10.48 -8.15
N ASP A 144 -14.76 -9.91 -7.87
CA ASP A 144 -16.04 -10.60 -7.81
C ASP A 144 -16.95 -10.24 -9.00
N GLY A 145 -16.48 -9.45 -9.97
CA GLY A 145 -17.25 -8.97 -11.11
C GLY A 145 -18.27 -7.88 -10.75
N GLY A 146 -18.08 -7.21 -9.61
CA GLY A 146 -18.92 -6.14 -9.12
C GLY A 146 -18.75 -4.81 -9.87
N GLU A 147 -19.72 -3.91 -9.69
CA GLU A 147 -19.59 -2.54 -10.19
C GLU A 147 -18.73 -1.70 -9.24
N ILE A 148 -17.93 -0.81 -9.82
CA ILE A 148 -17.01 0.05 -9.09
C ILE A 148 -17.45 1.49 -9.25
N LEU A 149 -17.48 2.21 -8.14
CA LEU A 149 -17.99 3.57 -8.07
C LEU A 149 -16.99 4.51 -7.39
N ILE A 150 -17.19 5.79 -7.64
CA ILE A 150 -16.56 6.90 -6.93
C ILE A 150 -17.63 7.80 -6.32
N ASP A 151 -17.47 8.21 -5.06
CA ASP A 151 -18.35 9.25 -4.52
C ASP A 151 -17.90 10.64 -4.97
N MET A 152 -18.87 11.51 -5.28
CA MET A 152 -18.62 12.82 -5.87
C MET A 152 -18.30 13.91 -4.84
N LYS A 153 -18.06 13.55 -3.57
CA LYS A 153 -17.78 14.49 -2.48
C LYS A 153 -16.32 14.42 -2.04
N TYR A 154 -15.85 13.23 -1.73
CA TYR A 154 -14.50 12.93 -1.26
C TYR A 154 -13.67 12.21 -2.33
N GLY A 155 -14.30 11.62 -3.34
CA GLY A 155 -13.60 10.88 -4.38
C GLY A 155 -13.09 9.52 -3.93
N HIS A 156 -13.74 8.87 -2.96
CA HIS A 156 -13.34 7.54 -2.50
C HIS A 156 -13.84 6.45 -3.45
N PHE A 157 -13.11 5.33 -3.42
CA PHE A 157 -13.46 4.10 -4.12
C PHE A 157 -14.55 3.33 -3.38
N TRP A 158 -15.52 2.80 -4.12
CA TRP A 158 -16.59 1.95 -3.60
C TRP A 158 -16.79 0.75 -4.52
N SER A 159 -16.97 -0.44 -3.94
CA SER A 159 -17.28 -1.67 -4.67
C SER A 159 -18.69 -2.14 -4.34
N CYS A 160 -19.46 -2.48 -5.36
CA CYS A 160 -20.79 -3.06 -5.22
C CYS A 160 -20.77 -4.53 -5.63
N PRO A 161 -21.34 -5.46 -4.84
CA PRO A 161 -21.39 -6.88 -5.19
C PRO A 161 -22.15 -7.15 -6.50
N ALA A 162 -21.70 -8.13 -7.29
CA ALA A 162 -22.29 -8.47 -8.60
C ALA A 162 -23.79 -8.87 -8.54
N ASP A 163 -24.27 -9.39 -7.41
CA ASP A 163 -25.64 -9.87 -7.24
C ASP A 163 -26.66 -8.76 -6.91
N SER A 164 -26.24 -7.49 -6.84
CA SER A 164 -27.16 -6.39 -6.52
C SER A 164 -28.02 -6.01 -7.74
N ALA A 165 -29.22 -6.55 -7.80
CA ALA A 165 -30.21 -6.25 -8.84
C ALA A 165 -30.80 -4.84 -8.68
N SER A 166 -30.07 -3.79 -9.10
CA SER A 166 -30.63 -2.57 -9.76
C SER A 166 -29.61 -1.43 -9.81
N VAL A 167 -29.34 -0.94 -11.02
CA VAL A 167 -28.75 0.39 -11.28
C VAL A 167 -29.73 1.43 -10.73
N GLY A 168 -29.48 1.96 -9.53
CA GLY A 168 -30.31 3.05 -8.96
C GLY A 168 -30.40 3.13 -7.45
N ASN A 169 -30.24 2.01 -6.71
CA ASN A 169 -30.37 1.98 -5.24
C ASN A 169 -29.02 1.74 -4.54
N TRP A 170 -27.98 2.47 -4.96
CA TRP A 170 -26.63 2.40 -4.39
C TRP A 170 -26.54 2.58 -2.86
N PRO A 171 -27.32 3.49 -2.22
CA PRO A 171 -27.23 3.67 -0.77
C PRO A 171 -27.54 2.41 0.03
N ASP A 172 -28.44 1.55 -0.48
CA ASP A 172 -28.88 0.33 0.20
C ASP A 172 -27.93 -0.85 -0.03
N THR A 173 -27.14 -0.83 -1.12
CA THR A 173 -26.23 -1.91 -1.51
C THR A 173 -24.80 -1.67 -1.05
N LEU A 174 -24.38 -0.41 -0.99
CA LEU A 174 -23.05 -0.03 -0.52
C LEU A 174 -23.00 0.00 0.99
N SER A 175 -21.94 -0.55 1.57
CA SER A 175 -21.72 -0.49 3.02
C SER A 175 -20.75 0.62 3.39
N ARG A 176 -19.54 0.57 2.83
CA ARG A 176 -18.43 1.49 3.11
C ARG A 176 -17.54 1.67 1.88
N CYS A 177 -16.80 2.77 1.84
CA CYS A 177 -15.73 2.95 0.87
C CYS A 177 -14.56 1.97 1.12
N GLY A 178 -13.66 1.80 0.15
CA GLY A 178 -12.55 0.85 0.21
C GLY A 178 -11.57 1.05 1.38
N CYS A 179 -11.32 2.30 1.80
CA CYS A 179 -10.51 2.57 2.99
C CYS A 179 -11.26 2.34 4.31
N GLY A 180 -12.59 2.18 4.25
CA GLY A 180 -13.47 2.05 5.40
C GLY A 180 -13.85 3.36 6.09
N LEU A 181 -13.35 4.53 5.69
CA LEU A 181 -13.61 5.78 6.41
C LEU A 181 -15.09 6.20 6.40
N TYR A 182 -15.72 6.16 5.23
CA TYR A 182 -17.11 6.60 5.01
C TYR A 182 -18.05 5.41 4.80
N ASN A 183 -19.31 5.58 5.19
CA ASN A 183 -20.40 4.63 4.98
C ASN A 183 -21.51 5.25 4.12
N SER A 184 -22.40 4.41 3.60
CA SER A 184 -23.49 4.83 2.69
C SER A 184 -24.60 5.65 3.34
N GLN A 185 -24.59 5.83 4.66
CA GLN A 185 -25.59 6.62 5.39
C GLN A 185 -25.29 8.13 5.30
N GLU A 186 -24.12 8.51 4.81
CA GLU A 186 -23.85 9.89 4.42
C GLU A 186 -24.61 10.22 3.13
N GLU A 187 -25.16 11.44 3.01
CA GLU A 187 -25.80 11.95 1.79
C GLU A 187 -24.76 12.14 0.66
N LEU A 188 -24.30 11.03 0.11
CA LEU A 188 -23.33 10.96 -0.97
C LEU A 188 -24.05 10.72 -2.31
N SER A 189 -23.43 11.21 -3.37
CA SER A 189 -23.77 10.83 -4.74
C SER A 189 -22.61 10.04 -5.32
N TRP A 190 -22.93 9.00 -6.08
CA TRP A 190 -21.96 8.12 -6.69
C TRP A 190 -22.02 8.21 -8.22
N SER A 191 -20.87 8.02 -8.85
CA SER A 191 -20.79 7.76 -10.28
C SER A 191 -20.01 6.47 -10.53
N VAL A 192 -20.30 5.81 -11.66
CA VAL A 192 -19.54 4.63 -12.07
C VAL A 192 -18.10 5.06 -12.37
N LEU A 193 -17.14 4.36 -11.76
CA LEU A 193 -15.72 4.64 -11.98
C LEU A 193 -15.39 4.40 -13.47
N ARG A 194 -14.60 5.31 -14.07
CA ARG A 194 -14.31 5.37 -15.52
C ARG A 194 -15.49 5.76 -16.43
N SER A 195 -16.64 6.13 -15.88
CA SER A 195 -17.67 6.85 -16.65
C SER A 195 -17.28 8.31 -16.84
N THR A 196 -17.87 8.98 -17.82
CA THR A 196 -17.71 10.43 -17.97
C THR A 196 -18.49 11.16 -16.88
N TYR A 197 -17.79 11.75 -15.92
CA TYR A 197 -18.35 12.62 -14.89
C TYR A 197 -17.70 14.01 -14.93
N HIS A 198 -18.41 15.03 -14.45
CA HIS A 198 -17.86 16.38 -14.38
C HIS A 198 -16.74 16.45 -13.33
N PRO A 199 -15.59 17.08 -13.64
CA PRO A 199 -14.53 17.30 -12.67
C PRO A 199 -15.06 18.03 -11.43
N PHE A 200 -14.71 17.54 -10.24
CA PHE A 200 -15.16 18.11 -8.97
C PHE A 200 -13.96 18.24 -8.03
N ALA A 201 -14.00 19.23 -7.13
CA ALA A 201 -12.97 19.39 -6.11
C ALA A 201 -13.25 18.38 -4.98
N PRO A 202 -12.47 17.30 -4.83
CA PRO A 202 -12.70 16.37 -3.73
C PRO A 202 -12.37 17.08 -2.40
N GLN A 203 -13.24 16.93 -1.41
CA GLN A 203 -13.05 17.52 -0.10
C GLN A 203 -11.94 16.78 0.65
N THR A 204 -11.18 17.53 1.45
CA THR A 204 -10.14 16.96 2.31
C THR A 204 -10.76 16.02 3.33
N CYS A 205 -10.27 14.79 3.37
CA CYS A 205 -10.71 13.77 4.29
C CYS A 205 -10.10 14.03 5.66
N LEU A 206 -10.83 14.74 6.52
CA LEU A 206 -10.49 14.79 7.93
C LEU A 206 -11.05 13.52 8.58
N PRO A 207 -10.23 12.73 9.30
CA PRO A 207 -10.80 11.73 10.18
C PRO A 207 -11.62 12.50 11.22
N GLN A 208 -12.94 12.55 11.03
CA GLN A 208 -13.82 12.83 12.14
C GLN A 208 -13.42 11.82 13.21
N ALA A 209 -13.22 12.28 14.45
CA ALA A 209 -12.97 11.42 15.59
C ALA A 209 -14.16 10.47 15.71
N ALA A 210 -14.09 9.34 15.01
CA ALA A 210 -15.13 8.34 14.93
C ALA A 210 -15.16 7.67 16.30
N SER A 211 -15.92 8.31 17.18
CA SER A 211 -16.30 7.79 18.48
C SER A 211 -17.14 6.55 18.20
N GLY A 212 -16.51 5.37 18.18
CA GLY A 212 -17.23 4.11 18.35
C GLY A 212 -16.82 2.89 17.51
N SER A 213 -16.03 3.00 16.42
CA SER A 213 -15.68 1.79 15.65
C SER A 213 -14.45 1.96 14.74
N VAL A 214 -13.26 1.94 15.35
CA VAL A 214 -11.96 1.97 14.65
C VAL A 214 -11.56 0.57 14.14
N SER A 215 -12.50 -0.35 13.92
CA SER A 215 -12.10 -1.76 13.69
C SER A 215 -11.55 -2.06 12.30
N ASN A 216 -11.87 -1.28 11.26
CA ASN A 216 -11.59 -1.66 9.87
C ASN A 216 -11.12 -0.49 8.97
N LEU A 217 -10.24 0.40 9.44
CA LEU A 217 -9.62 1.41 8.56
C LEU A 217 -8.45 0.77 7.81
N THR A 218 -8.52 0.76 6.48
CA THR A 218 -7.40 0.35 5.63
C THR A 218 -6.55 1.57 5.30
N VAL A 219 -5.25 1.49 5.57
CA VAL A 219 -4.28 2.56 5.30
C VAL A 219 -3.07 2.03 4.55
N ASP A 220 -2.50 2.89 3.73
CA ASP A 220 -1.26 2.66 3.01
C ASP A 220 -0.12 3.49 3.59
N SER A 221 1.10 2.97 3.55
CA SER A 221 2.29 3.74 3.93
C SER A 221 2.56 4.85 2.91
N PHE A 222 2.70 6.08 3.40
CA PHE A 222 2.99 7.24 2.56
C PHE A 222 4.29 7.04 1.76
N THR A 223 5.37 6.65 2.43
CA THR A 223 6.69 6.44 1.81
C THR A 223 6.62 5.39 0.71
N ALA A 224 5.92 4.28 0.96
CA ALA A 224 5.77 3.19 -0.01
C ALA A 224 4.97 3.64 -1.23
N LYS A 225 3.85 4.34 -1.03
CA LYS A 225 3.01 4.86 -2.13
C LYS A 225 3.73 5.90 -2.97
N LEU A 226 4.40 6.86 -2.33
CA LEU A 226 5.16 7.89 -3.04
C LEU A 226 6.27 7.27 -3.90
N SER A 227 7.06 6.37 -3.31
CA SER A 227 8.14 5.68 -4.02
C SER A 227 7.59 4.84 -5.18
N GLY A 228 6.49 4.12 -4.97
CA GLY A 228 5.84 3.32 -6.01
C GLY A 228 5.35 4.16 -7.18
N LEU A 229 4.70 5.31 -6.90
CA LEU A 229 4.24 6.21 -7.95
C LEU A 229 5.40 6.86 -8.70
N GLN A 230 6.45 7.28 -7.99
CA GLN A 230 7.65 7.86 -8.61
C GLN A 230 8.31 6.86 -9.57
N VAL A 231 8.57 5.64 -9.12
CA VAL A 231 9.17 4.59 -9.97
C VAL A 231 8.29 4.28 -11.17
N ALA A 232 6.96 4.22 -11.00
CA ALA A 232 6.03 3.97 -12.10
C ALA A 232 6.09 5.08 -13.16
N VAL A 233 6.10 6.36 -12.76
CA VAL A 233 6.18 7.50 -13.67
C VAL A 233 7.54 7.56 -14.36
N GLU A 234 8.63 7.40 -13.63
CA GLU A 234 9.98 7.39 -14.20
C GLU A 234 10.16 6.26 -15.22
N THR A 235 9.65 5.07 -14.90
CA THR A 235 9.69 3.91 -15.81
C THR A 235 8.82 4.14 -17.05
N ALA A 236 7.63 4.71 -16.89
CA ALA A 236 6.77 5.04 -18.02
C ALA A 236 7.43 6.06 -18.95
N ASN A 237 8.03 7.12 -18.40
CA ASN A 237 8.76 8.11 -19.18
C ASN A 237 9.95 7.50 -19.91
N LEU A 238 10.74 6.66 -19.23
CA LEU A 238 11.85 5.95 -19.87
C LEU A 238 11.39 5.13 -21.08
N ILE A 239 10.25 4.43 -20.97
CA ILE A 239 9.69 3.64 -22.06
C ILE A 239 9.18 4.54 -23.20
N LEU A 240 8.51 5.66 -22.87
CA LEU A 240 7.99 6.61 -23.85
C LEU A 240 9.09 7.34 -24.62
N ASP A 241 10.27 7.53 -24.01
CA ASP A 241 11.44 8.14 -24.64
C ASP A 241 12.17 7.19 -25.60
N LEU A 242 11.87 5.88 -25.59
CA LEU A 242 12.49 4.92 -26.49
C LEU A 242 12.03 5.14 -27.92
N SER A 243 12.94 5.62 -28.77
CA SER A 243 12.68 5.77 -30.20
C SER A 243 12.87 4.48 -30.99
N TYR A 244 13.76 3.58 -30.53
CA TYR A 244 14.10 2.34 -31.22
C TYR A 244 14.44 1.22 -30.24
N VAL A 245 14.01 -0.01 -30.56
CA VAL A 245 14.41 -1.23 -29.86
C VAL A 245 15.22 -2.09 -30.84
N ILE A 246 16.44 -2.45 -30.45
CA ILE A 246 17.32 -3.33 -31.23
C ILE A 246 17.37 -4.68 -30.50
N GLU A 247 16.91 -5.73 -31.18
CA GLU A 247 16.92 -7.11 -30.69
C GLU A 247 17.92 -7.93 -31.52
N ASP A 248 18.83 -8.65 -30.85
CA ASP A 248 19.65 -9.68 -31.48
C ASP A 248 18.88 -11.00 -31.54
N LYS A 249 18.83 -11.63 -32.72
CA LYS A 249 18.11 -12.89 -32.98
C LYS A 249 19.03 -14.10 -33.14
N ASN A 250 20.30 -13.96 -32.78
CA ASN A 250 21.28 -15.04 -32.86
C ASN A 250 20.97 -16.22 -31.93
#